data_AF-A0A7V3ITU2-F1
#
_entry.id   AF-A0A7V3ITU2-F1
#
_cell.length_a   1.000
_cell.length_b   1.000
_cell.length_c   1.000
_cell.angle_alpha   90.00
_cell.angle_beta   90.00
_cell.angle_gamma   90.00
#
_symmetry.space_group_name_H-M   'P 1'
#
loop_
_entity.id
_entity.type
_entity.pdbx_description
1 polymer ?
#
loop_
_entity_poly.entity_id
_entity_poly.type
_entity_poly.pdbx_seq_one_letter_code
_entity_poly.pdbx_strand_id
1 'polypeptide(L)'
;MSPQSIHPDFKLNGQGFTNAEALLKYVKDCCPLHYDFLKSWFDTSPTIIAHTSGSTGLPKAIELSKKAMIYSAQNTIDFFKLSPRTSALLNLSSTFIAGKMMWVRALAGGWHLDVRSPDNESIKQALLQKKYDFGAMVPLQVYKNLNFIEKVHKLIIGGGVVSDNLKAQLWSL
;
A
#
# COMPACT_ATOMS: atom_id res chain seq x y z
N MET A 1 8.91 -16.16 -2.83
CA MET A 1 7.95 -16.14 -1.70
C MET A 1 6.63 -16.77 -2.14
N SER A 2 5.99 -17.61 -1.32
CA SER A 2 4.63 -18.10 -1.59
C SER A 2 3.59 -17.10 -1.06
N PRO A 3 2.40 -16.97 -1.68
CA PRO A 3 1.34 -16.06 -1.20
C PRO A 3 0.94 -16.26 0.26
N GLN A 4 1.09 -17.48 0.78
CA GLN A 4 0.73 -17.86 2.15
C GLN A 4 1.82 -17.54 3.19
N SER A 5 3.00 -17.10 2.76
CA SER A 5 4.11 -16.80 3.67
C SER A 5 4.18 -15.32 4.02
N ILE A 6 4.70 -15.02 5.21
CA ILE A 6 5.04 -13.67 5.67
C ILE A 6 6.56 -13.57 5.74
N HIS A 7 7.12 -12.47 5.25
CA HIS A 7 8.56 -12.27 5.28
C HIS A 7 9.00 -12.03 6.74
N PRO A 8 10.11 -12.62 7.22
CA PRO A 8 10.51 -12.55 8.64
C PRO A 8 10.73 -11.12 9.15
N ASP A 9 11.24 -10.21 8.31
CA ASP A 9 11.39 -8.78 8.65
C ASP A 9 10.08 -7.96 8.59
N PHE A 10 8.96 -8.52 8.12
CA PHE A 10 7.72 -7.77 7.97
C PHE A 10 7.21 -7.26 9.32
N LYS A 11 6.82 -5.98 9.36
CA LYS A 11 6.11 -5.39 10.49
C LYS A 11 4.91 -4.60 10.03
N LEU A 12 3.85 -4.64 10.82
CA LEU A 12 2.67 -3.79 10.68
C LEU A 12 2.56 -2.91 11.92
N ASN A 13 2.56 -1.58 11.74
CA ASN A 13 2.49 -0.60 12.81
C ASN A 13 3.51 -0.85 13.94
N GLY A 14 4.71 -1.31 13.57
CA GLY A 14 5.79 -1.65 14.50
C GLY A 14 5.77 -3.06 15.08
N GLN A 15 4.69 -3.83 14.88
CA GLN A 15 4.56 -5.21 15.37
C GLN A 15 4.96 -6.23 14.29
N GLY A 16 5.75 -7.24 14.66
CA GLY A 16 6.10 -8.36 13.79
C GLY A 16 5.11 -9.52 13.90
N PHE A 17 5.05 -10.36 12.86
CA PHE A 17 4.11 -11.48 12.77
C PHE A 17 4.79 -12.74 12.22
N THR A 18 4.57 -13.87 12.89
CA THR A 18 5.16 -15.17 12.51
C THR A 18 4.23 -16.01 11.64
N ASN A 19 2.93 -15.71 11.61
CA ASN A 19 1.94 -16.41 10.82
C ASN A 19 0.75 -15.51 10.42
N ALA A 20 -0.01 -15.96 9.42
CA ALA A 20 -1.16 -15.25 8.88
C ALA A 20 -2.30 -15.07 9.88
N GLU A 21 -2.53 -16.03 10.76
CA GLU A 21 -3.62 -15.99 11.75
C GLU A 21 -3.43 -14.82 12.73
N ALA A 22 -2.22 -14.66 13.28
CA ALA A 22 -1.88 -13.57 14.18
C ALA A 22 -2.01 -12.20 13.49
N LEU A 23 -1.56 -12.10 12.23
CA LEU A 23 -1.70 -10.89 11.44
C LEU A 23 -3.17 -10.54 11.17
N LEU A 24 -3.99 -11.52 10.79
CA LEU A 24 -5.42 -11.33 10.53
C LEU A 24 -6.17 -10.89 11.79
N LYS A 25 -5.86 -11.48 12.95
CA LYS A 25 -6.44 -11.06 14.23
C LYS A 25 -6.12 -9.59 14.53
N TYR A 26 -4.86 -9.19 14.37
CA TYR A 26 -4.44 -7.81 14.62
C TYR A 26 -5.08 -6.81 13.65
N VAL A 27 -5.11 -7.13 12.36
CA VAL A 27 -5.71 -6.28 11.32
C VAL A 27 -7.22 -6.07 11.56
N LYS A 28 -7.92 -7.10 12.04
CA LYS A 28 -9.35 -7.02 12.35
C LYS A 28 -9.65 -5.89 13.34
N ASP A 29 -8.75 -5.67 14.30
CA ASP A 29 -8.92 -4.67 15.34
C ASP A 29 -8.33 -3.31 14.91
N CYS A 30 -7.11 -3.27 14.37
CA CYS A 30 -6.42 -2.01 14.14
C CYS A 30 -6.78 -1.32 12.81
N CYS A 31 -7.15 -2.08 11.78
CA CYS A 31 -7.40 -1.54 10.44
C CYS A 31 -8.36 -2.44 9.62
N PRO A 32 -9.64 -2.56 10.07
CA PRO A 32 -10.61 -3.53 9.53
C PRO A 32 -10.87 -3.38 8.02
N LEU A 33 -10.63 -2.22 7.42
CA LEU A 33 -10.74 -1.98 5.98
C LEU A 33 -9.85 -2.89 5.11
N HIS A 34 -8.84 -3.54 5.70
CA HIS A 34 -7.93 -4.43 5.01
C HIS A 34 -8.15 -5.92 5.31
N TYR A 35 -9.02 -6.23 6.28
CA TYR A 35 -9.21 -7.58 6.79
C TYR A 35 -9.67 -8.55 5.70
N ASP A 36 -10.73 -8.21 4.97
CA ASP A 36 -11.30 -9.10 3.95
C ASP A 36 -10.30 -9.41 2.84
N PHE A 37 -9.54 -8.41 2.40
CA PHE A 37 -8.47 -8.62 1.43
C PHE A 37 -7.40 -9.57 1.96
N LEU A 38 -6.91 -9.35 3.18
CA LEU A 38 -5.85 -10.19 3.73
C LEU A 38 -6.34 -11.62 4.00
N LYS A 39 -7.61 -11.78 4.40
CA LYS A 39 -8.24 -13.10 4.53
C LYS A 39 -8.22 -13.83 3.19
N SER A 40 -8.62 -13.18 2.11
CA SER A 40 -8.52 -13.72 0.75
C SER A 40 -7.07 -13.87 0.25
N TRP A 41 -6.13 -13.05 0.72
CA TRP A 41 -4.73 -13.15 0.34
C TRP A 41 -4.10 -14.45 0.88
N PHE A 42 -4.37 -14.77 2.15
CA PHE A 42 -3.79 -15.94 2.82
C PHE A 42 -4.57 -17.25 2.60
N ASP A 43 -5.74 -17.20 1.95
CA ASP A 43 -6.46 -18.44 1.59
C ASP A 43 -5.72 -19.25 0.50
N THR A 44 -6.28 -20.43 0.19
CA THR A 44 -5.74 -21.36 -0.82
C THR A 44 -6.12 -20.98 -2.26
N SER A 45 -6.99 -19.98 -2.48
CA SER A 45 -7.35 -19.54 -3.82
C SER A 45 -6.10 -19.00 -4.54
N PRO A 46 -5.89 -19.34 -5.82
CA PRO A 46 -4.79 -18.76 -6.60
C PRO A 46 -5.07 -17.32 -7.04
N THR A 47 -6.30 -16.84 -6.88
CA THR A 47 -6.77 -15.54 -7.40
C THR A 47 -7.44 -14.68 -6.33
N ILE A 48 -7.49 -13.37 -6.58
CA ILE A 48 -8.18 -12.36 -5.77
C ILE A 48 -9.00 -11.46 -6.68
N ILE A 49 -10.18 -11.06 -6.21
CA ILE A 49 -10.99 -10.04 -6.88
C ILE A 49 -10.51 -8.64 -6.47
N ALA A 50 -10.18 -7.83 -7.46
CA ALA A 50 -9.87 -6.43 -7.27
C ALA A 50 -10.85 -5.55 -8.05
N HIS A 51 -11.18 -4.39 -7.48
CA HIS A 51 -11.90 -3.36 -8.18
C HIS A 51 -10.91 -2.32 -8.69
N THR A 52 -11.10 -1.92 -9.95
CA THR A 52 -10.43 -0.75 -10.51
C THR A 52 -11.31 0.48 -10.29
N SER A 53 -10.70 1.63 -10.06
CA SER A 53 -11.40 2.91 -9.85
C SER A 53 -11.94 3.49 -11.16
N GLY A 54 -12.43 2.65 -12.08
CA GLY A 54 -12.69 2.94 -13.50
C GLY A 54 -13.15 4.38 -13.77
N SER A 55 -12.53 5.03 -14.76
CA SER A 55 -12.80 6.41 -15.16
C SER A 55 -14.26 6.69 -15.54
N THR A 56 -15.05 5.64 -15.79
CA THR A 56 -16.46 5.66 -16.19
C THR A 56 -17.46 5.52 -15.02
N GLY A 57 -16.98 5.52 -13.77
CA GLY A 57 -17.81 5.62 -12.57
C GLY A 57 -18.30 4.30 -11.97
N LEU A 58 -18.29 3.19 -12.71
CA LEU A 58 -18.64 1.86 -12.19
C LEU A 58 -17.37 1.01 -11.98
N PRO A 59 -17.05 0.59 -10.74
CA PRO A 59 -15.90 -0.27 -10.48
C PRO A 59 -16.04 -1.63 -11.16
N LYS A 60 -15.20 -1.90 -12.18
CA LYS A 60 -15.15 -3.22 -12.81
C LYS A 60 -14.34 -4.18 -11.93
N ALA A 61 -14.95 -5.31 -11.56
CA ALA A 61 -14.25 -6.41 -10.92
C ALA A 61 -13.30 -7.07 -11.92
N ILE A 62 -12.04 -7.24 -11.51
CA ILE A 62 -11.03 -7.99 -12.24
C ILE A 62 -10.50 -9.10 -11.35
N GLU A 63 -10.32 -10.28 -11.92
CA GLU A 63 -9.63 -11.37 -11.25
C GLU A 63 -8.13 -11.21 -11.45
N LEU A 64 -7.36 -11.33 -10.36
CA LEU A 64 -5.92 -11.20 -10.37
C LEU A 64 -5.27 -12.45 -9.77
N SER A 65 -4.29 -13.00 -10.47
CA SER A 65 -3.46 -14.07 -9.92
C SER A 65 -2.58 -13.55 -8.78
N LYS A 66 -2.58 -14.23 -7.63
CA LYS A 66 -1.66 -13.93 -6.51
C LYS A 66 -0.19 -14.00 -6.95
N LYS A 67 0.14 -14.94 -7.85
CA LYS A 67 1.48 -15.07 -8.44
C LYS A 67 1.85 -13.82 -9.25
N ALA A 68 0.94 -13.31 -10.07
CA ALA A 68 1.17 -12.06 -10.82
C ALA A 68 1.33 -10.85 -9.89
N MET A 69 0.55 -10.77 -8.80
CA MET A 69 0.70 -9.72 -7.81
C MET A 69 2.06 -9.77 -7.10
N ILE A 70 2.58 -10.96 -6.77
CA ILE A 70 3.93 -11.13 -6.22
C ILE A 70 5.00 -10.67 -7.22
N TYR A 71 4.88 -11.03 -8.50
CA TYR A 71 5.81 -10.54 -9.52
C TYR A 71 5.76 -9.01 -9.66
N SER A 72 4.57 -8.42 -9.62
CA SER A 72 4.42 -6.95 -9.65
C SER A 72 5.05 -6.28 -8.41
N ALA A 73 4.94 -6.92 -7.24
CA ALA A 73 5.62 -6.47 -6.03
C ALA A 73 7.15 -6.53 -6.19
N GLN A 74 7.69 -7.65 -6.69
CA GLN A 74 9.13 -7.79 -6.93
C GLN A 74 9.65 -6.74 -7.92
N ASN A 75 8.93 -6.52 -9.02
CA ASN A 75 9.28 -5.47 -9.99
C ASN A 75 9.31 -4.07 -9.34
N THR A 76 8.38 -3.78 -8.42
CA THR A 76 8.38 -2.51 -7.67
C THR A 76 9.61 -2.42 -6.78
N ILE A 77 9.91 -3.49 -6.04
CA ILE A 77 11.06 -3.58 -5.12
C ILE A 77 12.37 -3.36 -5.89
N ASP A 78 12.54 -4.05 -7.02
CA ASP A 78 13.74 -3.99 -7.85
C ASP A 78 13.91 -2.63 -8.53
N PHE A 79 12.84 -2.11 -9.14
CA PHE A 79 12.86 -0.81 -9.81
C PHE A 79 13.26 0.32 -8.86
N PHE A 80 12.65 0.33 -7.68
CA PHE A 80 12.96 1.34 -6.67
C PHE A 80 14.17 0.98 -5.81
N LYS A 81 14.82 -0.18 -6.00
CA LYS A 81 15.95 -0.65 -5.18
C LYS A 81 15.61 -0.59 -3.67
N LEU A 82 14.47 -1.14 -3.29
CA LEU A 82 14.00 -1.19 -1.91
C LEU A 82 14.49 -2.47 -1.24
N SER A 83 14.82 -2.40 0.05
CA SER A 83 15.35 -3.54 0.81
C SER A 83 14.36 -4.01 1.88
N PRO A 84 14.58 -5.18 2.49
CA PRO A 84 13.95 -5.52 3.77
C PRO A 84 14.08 -4.37 4.78
N ARG A 85 13.06 -4.25 5.64
CA ARG A 85 12.90 -3.18 6.64
C ARG A 85 12.66 -1.77 6.08
N THR A 86 12.40 -1.63 4.77
CA THR A 86 11.86 -0.39 4.15
C THR A 86 10.65 0.10 4.95
N SER A 87 10.65 1.36 5.34
CA SER A 87 9.51 2.01 5.97
C SER A 87 8.51 2.47 4.91
N ALA A 88 7.26 1.99 4.99
CA ALA A 88 6.23 2.27 4.00
C ALA A 88 4.95 2.82 4.63
N LEU A 89 4.34 3.82 4.00
CA LEU A 89 3.03 4.36 4.40
C LEU A 89 1.92 3.80 3.51
N LEU A 90 0.93 3.14 4.12
CA LEU A 90 -0.33 2.76 3.50
C LEU A 90 -1.46 3.66 4.01
N ASN A 91 -2.03 4.44 3.09
CA ASN A 91 -3.17 5.34 3.28
C ASN A 91 -4.21 5.17 2.17
N LEU A 92 -4.36 3.95 1.65
CA LEU A 92 -5.25 3.58 0.55
C LEU A 92 -6.07 2.35 0.94
N SER A 93 -7.36 2.34 0.65
CA SER A 93 -8.21 1.17 0.92
C SER A 93 -7.82 -0.05 0.08
N SER A 94 -7.87 -1.24 0.69
CA SER A 94 -7.72 -2.53 -0.01
C SER A 94 -8.97 -2.98 -0.76
N THR A 95 -10.05 -2.19 -0.77
CA THR A 95 -11.13 -2.36 -1.75
C THR A 95 -10.59 -2.26 -3.18
N PHE A 96 -9.68 -1.31 -3.42
CA PHE A 96 -9.05 -1.08 -4.72
C PHE A 96 -7.67 -1.74 -4.82
N ILE A 97 -7.23 -1.97 -6.06
CA ILE A 97 -5.94 -2.63 -6.32
C ILE A 97 -4.73 -1.91 -5.72
N ALA A 98 -4.77 -0.58 -5.59
CA ALA A 98 -3.64 0.19 -5.07
C ALA A 98 -3.34 -0.15 -3.60
N GLY A 99 -4.36 -0.23 -2.73
CA GLY A 99 -4.19 -0.66 -1.35
C GLY A 99 -3.80 -2.13 -1.23
N LYS A 100 -4.39 -3.01 -2.07
CA LYS A 100 -3.99 -4.43 -2.14
C LYS A 100 -2.50 -4.58 -2.46
N MET A 101 -2.01 -3.86 -3.47
CA MET A 101 -0.59 -3.95 -3.87
C MET A 101 0.39 -3.43 -2.82
N MET A 102 0.01 -2.44 -2.02
CA MET A 102 0.86 -1.99 -0.91
C MET A 102 1.08 -3.09 0.13
N TRP A 103 0.03 -3.84 0.48
CA TRP A 103 0.16 -5.02 1.33
C TRP A 103 1.04 -6.10 0.70
N VAL A 104 0.79 -6.44 -0.57
CA VAL A 104 1.58 -7.48 -1.24
C VAL A 104 3.05 -7.10 -1.32
N ARG A 105 3.38 -5.83 -1.63
CA ARG A 105 4.75 -5.32 -1.63
C ARG A 105 5.39 -5.43 -0.25
N ALA A 106 4.68 -5.02 0.80
CA ALA A 106 5.21 -5.04 2.14
C ALA A 106 5.45 -6.46 2.66
N LEU A 107 4.50 -7.36 2.43
CA LEU A 107 4.63 -8.77 2.76
C LEU A 107 5.76 -9.43 1.96
N ALA A 108 5.87 -9.15 0.65
CA ALA A 108 6.92 -9.70 -0.21
C ALA A 108 8.32 -9.19 0.12
N GLY A 109 8.44 -7.89 0.38
CA GLY A 109 9.71 -7.21 0.60
C GLY A 109 10.15 -7.16 2.05
N GLY A 110 9.38 -7.68 3.00
CA GLY A 110 9.71 -7.58 4.43
C GLY A 110 9.74 -6.15 4.94
N TRP A 111 8.76 -5.34 4.53
CA TRP A 111 8.70 -3.92 4.87
C TRP A 111 8.08 -3.69 6.25
N HIS A 112 8.39 -2.54 6.82
CA HIS A 112 7.70 -1.99 7.98
C HIS A 112 6.56 -1.09 7.48
N LEU A 113 5.36 -1.64 7.43
CA LEU A 113 4.17 -0.98 6.91
C LEU A 113 3.43 -0.25 8.04
N ASP A 114 3.26 1.06 7.90
CA ASP A 114 2.35 1.84 8.72
C ASP A 114 1.03 2.00 7.98
N VAL A 115 -0.07 1.61 8.62
CA VAL A 115 -1.42 1.76 8.07
C VAL A 115 -2.13 2.91 8.74
N ARG A 116 -2.60 3.85 7.94
CA ARG A 116 -3.36 5.03 8.37
C ARG A 116 -4.67 5.10 7.62
N SER A 117 -5.68 5.68 8.26
CA SER A 117 -6.94 5.98 7.60
C SER A 117 -6.70 6.84 6.35
N PRO A 118 -7.47 6.63 5.26
CA PRO A 118 -7.27 7.32 3.98
C PRO A 118 -7.76 8.79 4.00
N ASP A 119 -7.80 9.43 5.17
CA ASP A 119 -8.17 10.82 5.36
C ASP A 119 -6.94 11.72 5.47
N ASN A 120 -7.13 13.00 5.22
CA ASN A 120 -6.02 13.96 5.16
C ASN A 120 -5.30 14.14 6.50
N GLU A 121 -6.03 14.15 7.61
CA GLU A 121 -5.45 14.43 8.91
C GLU A 121 -4.58 13.26 9.35
N SER A 122 -5.04 12.02 9.20
CA SER A 122 -4.26 10.82 9.48
C SER A 122 -2.96 10.74 8.67
N ILE A 123 -3.01 11.12 7.38
CA ILE A 123 -1.83 11.16 6.51
C ILE A 123 -0.85 12.23 7.02
N LYS A 124 -1.34 13.46 7.23
CA LYS A 124 -0.52 14.57 7.73
C LYS A 124 0.16 14.21 9.05
N GLN A 125 -0.58 13.66 10.01
CA GLN A 125 -0.04 13.24 11.30
C GLN A 125 1.08 12.20 11.15
N ALA A 126 0.91 11.23 10.24
CA ALA A 126 1.96 10.26 9.96
C ALA A 126 3.23 10.90 9.39
N LEU A 127 3.08 11.84 8.44
CA LEU A 127 4.21 12.54 7.81
C LEU A 127 4.90 13.53 8.75
N LEU A 128 4.20 14.06 9.76
CA LEU A 128 4.78 14.87 10.83
C LEU A 128 5.63 14.04 11.80
N GLN A 129 5.26 12.78 12.04
CA GLN A 129 5.93 11.92 13.00
C GLN A 129 7.23 11.33 12.47
N LYS A 130 7.30 10.96 11.18
CA LYS A 130 8.52 10.38 10.60
C LYS A 130 8.58 10.50 9.07
N LYS A 131 9.76 10.17 8.54
CA LYS A 131 9.98 9.96 7.11
C LYS A 131 9.69 8.50 6.73
N TYR A 132 9.28 8.30 5.49
CA TYR A 132 9.03 6.99 4.88
C TYR A 132 9.92 6.81 3.65
N ASP A 133 10.42 5.60 3.46
CA ASP A 133 11.19 5.23 2.27
C ASP A 133 10.28 5.07 1.05
N PHE A 134 9.03 4.64 1.27
CA PHE A 134 8.08 4.38 0.20
C PHE A 134 6.63 4.76 0.57
N GLY A 135 5.85 5.19 -0.41
CA GLY A 135 4.42 5.41 -0.26
C GLY A 135 3.68 5.32 -1.59
N ALA A 136 2.36 5.16 -1.52
CA ALA A 136 1.49 5.26 -2.67
C ALA A 136 0.28 6.12 -2.33
N MET A 137 -0.05 7.10 -3.17
CA MET A 137 -1.14 8.04 -2.93
C MET A 137 -1.94 8.34 -4.19
N VAL A 138 -3.15 8.88 -4.02
CA VAL A 138 -3.91 9.48 -5.13
C VAL A 138 -3.56 10.97 -5.30
N PRO A 139 -3.74 11.58 -6.49
CA PRO A 139 -3.39 12.99 -6.73
C PRO A 139 -3.95 13.97 -5.69
N LEU A 140 -5.19 13.77 -5.24
CA LEU A 140 -5.80 14.62 -4.22
C LEU A 140 -5.10 14.54 -2.86
N GLN A 141 -4.65 13.34 -2.46
CA GLN A 141 -3.89 13.18 -1.22
C GLN A 141 -2.54 13.89 -1.30
N VAL A 142 -1.87 13.81 -2.45
CA VAL A 142 -0.60 14.51 -2.70
C VAL A 142 -0.81 16.02 -2.66
N TYR A 143 -1.81 16.54 -3.38
CA TYR A 143 -2.13 17.96 -3.41
C TYR A 143 -2.38 18.52 -1.99
N LYS A 144 -3.17 17.82 -1.17
CA LYS A 144 -3.48 18.27 0.20
C LYS A 144 -2.29 18.17 1.18
N ASN A 145 -1.27 17.38 0.85
CA ASN A 145 -0.09 17.15 1.69
C ASN A 145 1.20 17.59 1.01
N LEU A 146 1.13 18.53 0.05
CA LEU A 146 2.27 18.94 -0.76
C LEU A 146 3.46 19.41 0.11
N ASN A 147 3.17 20.16 1.17
CA ASN A 147 4.17 20.67 2.12
C ASN A 147 4.89 19.58 2.94
N PHE A 148 4.41 18.33 2.89
CA PHE A 148 4.97 17.21 3.63
C PHE A 148 5.42 16.06 2.72
N ILE A 149 5.24 16.18 1.40
CA ILE A 149 5.44 15.05 0.48
C ILE A 149 6.91 14.61 0.39
N GLU A 150 7.85 15.53 0.62
CA GLU A 150 9.30 15.24 0.75
C GLU A 150 9.62 14.26 1.89
N LYS A 151 8.70 14.04 2.84
CA LYS A 151 8.85 13.04 3.89
C LYS A 151 8.68 11.62 3.35
N VAL A 152 8.20 11.44 2.12
CA VAL A 152 8.12 10.15 1.42
C VAL A 152 9.16 10.14 0.30
N HIS A 153 10.25 9.39 0.50
CA HIS A 153 11.38 9.39 -0.43
C HIS A 153 11.01 8.87 -1.83
N LYS A 154 10.25 7.78 -1.92
CA LYS A 154 9.78 7.22 -3.19
C LYS A 154 8.26 7.12 -3.18
N LEU A 155 7.60 7.82 -4.08
CA LEU A 155 6.14 7.93 -4.12
C LEU A 155 5.59 7.45 -5.46
N ILE A 156 4.63 6.52 -5.41
CA ILE A 156 3.77 6.23 -6.57
C ILE A 156 2.49 7.06 -6.45
N ILE A 157 2.17 7.83 -7.49
CA ILE A 157 0.90 8.55 -7.60
C ILE A 157 0.03 7.82 -8.62
N GLY A 158 -1.15 7.35 -8.19
CA GLY A 158 -2.06 6.56 -9.04
C GLY A 158 -3.54 6.81 -8.75
N GLY A 159 -4.43 6.07 -9.40
CA GLY A 159 -5.88 6.15 -9.15
C GLY A 159 -6.59 7.39 -9.72
N GLY A 160 -5.87 8.30 -10.36
CA GLY A 160 -6.43 9.45 -11.06
C GLY A 160 -5.37 10.17 -11.90
N VAL A 161 -5.83 11.08 -12.77
CA VAL A 161 -4.93 11.92 -13.58
C VAL A 161 -4.23 12.92 -12.66
N VAL A 162 -2.90 13.01 -12.77
CA VAL A 162 -2.14 14.10 -12.15
C VAL A 162 -2.33 15.35 -13.01
N SER A 163 -2.98 16.37 -12.46
CA SER A 163 -3.20 17.64 -13.19
C SER A 163 -1.87 18.34 -13.46
N ASP A 164 -1.82 19.14 -14.53
CA ASP A 164 -0.58 19.86 -14.87
C ASP A 164 -0.18 20.87 -13.79
N ASN A 165 -1.16 21.45 -13.08
CA ASN A 165 -0.90 22.27 -11.90
C ASN A 165 -0.18 21.48 -10.79
N LEU A 166 -0.65 20.26 -10.48
CA LEU A 166 0.01 19.42 -9.46
C LEU A 166 1.41 18.98 -9.92
N LYS A 167 1.61 18.68 -11.21
CA LYS A 167 2.95 18.38 -11.75
C LYS A 167 3.90 19.57 -11.59
N ALA A 168 3.46 20.78 -11.95
CA ALA A 168 4.26 21.99 -11.82
C ALA A 168 4.67 22.22 -10.35
N GLN A 169 3.72 22.06 -9.42
CA GLN A 169 4.00 22.14 -7.99
C GLN A 169 5.02 21.10 -7.51
N LEU A 170 4.91 19.85 -7.98
CA LEU A 170 5.85 18.78 -7.62
C LEU A 170 7.25 18.99 -8.20
N TRP A 171 7.38 19.58 -9.40
CA TRP A 171 8.68 19.90 -9.99
C TRP A 171 9.36 21.13 -9.38
N SER A 172 8.62 21.92 -8.59
CA SER A 172 9.17 23.07 -7.86
C SER A 172 9.59 22.77 -6.42
N LEU A 173 9.38 21.54 -5.93
CA LEU A 173 9.86 21.07 -4.63
C LEU A 173 11.34 20.69 -4.70
#